data_AF-A0A5B0WS51-F1
#
_entry.id   AF-A0A5B0WS51-F1
#
_cell.length_a   1.000
_cell.length_b   1.000
_cell.length_c   1.000
_cell.angle_alpha   90.00
_cell.angle_beta   90.00
_cell.angle_gamma   90.00
#
_symmetry.space_group_name_H-M   'P 1'
#
loop_
_entity.id
_entity.type
_entity.pdbx_description
1 polymer ?
#
loop_
_entity_poly.entity_id
_entity_poly.type
_entity_poly.pdbx_seq_one_letter_code
_entity_poly.pdbx_strand_id
1 'polypeptide(L)'
;MLHQYNMKDELIGFINLETGGDGLFQLGKDGVKEILTPLDKKVEFILFEDKTLCYVKSAMGYPAIYPVYKPKYEGNAKAILMDLDGTSVHSESFWMWIIEQTVSRLTKNTKFTLEASDEPHVSGHSVSEHLQYCIDKYCPDKTVEEARQHYFAITEYEMNEILHGRGKTDAFTPAPGLKEFLYELKAKQIKIGLVTSGLYNKAMPEIISAFKTLGMGDPLEFYDAIITAGQALIKGQSGTMGELAPKPHPWLYSETARVGLGLTEEDKGYVLGFEDSSAGVVSIRLAGFSAIGINGGNISKSGVQSLCLKEYDNLCDALPLILS
;
A
#
# COMPACT_ATOMS: atom_id res chain seq x y z
N MET A 1 3.79 11.17 -24.81
CA MET A 1 4.72 10.06 -25.10
C MET A 1 5.65 9.90 -23.91
N LEU A 2 5.73 8.70 -23.33
CA LEU A 2 6.58 8.43 -22.15
C LEU A 2 8.06 8.62 -22.51
N HIS A 3 8.76 9.44 -21.73
CA HIS A 3 10.18 9.73 -21.95
C HIS A 3 11.01 9.10 -20.83
N GLN A 4 11.88 8.16 -21.20
CA GLN A 4 12.93 7.69 -20.30
C GLN A 4 13.91 8.84 -20.06
N TYR A 5 14.51 8.84 -18.89
CA TYR A 5 15.46 9.87 -18.49
C TYR A 5 16.40 9.30 -17.43
N ASN A 6 17.56 9.91 -17.30
CA ASN A 6 18.41 9.71 -16.13
C ASN A 6 17.77 10.47 -14.94
N MET A 7 17.38 9.74 -13.89
CA MET A 7 16.68 10.30 -12.74
C MET A 7 17.59 10.61 -11.55
N LYS A 8 18.92 10.73 -11.75
CA LYS A 8 19.91 10.92 -10.68
C LYS A 8 19.52 12.00 -9.68
N ASP A 9 19.03 13.14 -10.17
CA ASP A 9 18.67 14.30 -9.34
C ASP A 9 17.44 14.04 -8.44
N GLU A 10 16.67 12.99 -8.71
CA GLU A 10 15.52 12.55 -7.89
C GLU A 10 15.90 11.44 -6.89
N LEU A 11 17.12 10.88 -6.96
CA LEU A 11 17.56 9.79 -6.09
C LEU A 11 18.40 10.29 -4.91
N ILE A 12 18.03 11.46 -4.38
CA ILE A 12 18.72 12.10 -3.24
C ILE A 12 18.58 11.19 -2.01
N GLY A 13 19.71 10.91 -1.35
CA GLY A 13 19.76 10.07 -0.14
C GLY A 13 19.85 8.56 -0.41
N PHE A 14 19.86 8.14 -1.67
CA PHE A 14 20.00 6.73 -2.03
C PHE A 14 21.43 6.24 -1.83
N ILE A 15 21.57 4.93 -1.58
CA ILE A 15 22.84 4.25 -1.33
C ILE A 15 23.42 3.81 -2.68
N ASN A 16 24.70 4.11 -2.92
CA ASN A 16 25.46 3.64 -4.08
C ASN A 16 25.82 2.16 -3.95
N LEU A 17 25.70 1.42 -5.05
CA LEU A 17 26.07 0.01 -5.18
C LEU A 17 27.07 -0.18 -6.32
N GLU A 18 27.98 -1.15 -6.17
CA GLU A 18 28.92 -1.57 -7.22
C GLU A 18 28.28 -2.54 -8.23
N THR A 19 27.29 -3.31 -7.77
CA THR A 19 26.55 -4.31 -8.58
C THR A 19 25.06 -4.23 -8.24
N GLY A 20 24.21 -4.58 -9.20
CA GLY A 20 22.75 -4.58 -9.04
C GLY A 20 22.06 -5.52 -10.01
N GLY A 21 20.74 -5.63 -9.90
CA GLY A 21 19.90 -6.56 -10.64
C GLY A 21 20.27 -8.01 -10.40
N ASP A 22 20.60 -8.38 -9.16
CA ASP A 22 21.14 -9.69 -8.80
C ASP A 22 22.37 -10.08 -9.63
N GLY A 23 23.26 -9.11 -9.87
CA GLY A 23 24.52 -9.29 -10.59
C GLY A 23 24.43 -9.07 -12.10
N LEU A 24 23.24 -8.75 -12.63
CA LEU A 24 23.06 -8.43 -14.05
C LEU A 24 23.73 -7.11 -14.45
N PHE A 25 23.92 -6.19 -13.51
CA PHE A 25 24.51 -4.88 -13.75
C PHE A 25 25.73 -4.63 -12.86
N GLN A 26 26.72 -3.95 -13.42
CA GLN A 26 27.93 -3.55 -12.71
C GLN A 26 28.30 -2.11 -13.09
N LEU A 27 28.69 -1.33 -12.08
CA LEU A 27 29.13 0.05 -12.23
C LEU A 27 30.26 0.16 -13.29
N GLY A 28 30.10 1.09 -14.24
CA GLY A 28 31.08 1.35 -15.30
C GLY A 28 31.09 0.34 -16.45
N LYS A 29 30.24 -0.68 -16.45
CA LYS A 29 30.10 -1.66 -17.54
C LYS A 29 28.84 -1.41 -18.36
N ASP A 30 28.90 -1.71 -19.66
CA ASP A 30 27.76 -1.69 -20.59
C ASP A 30 26.92 -0.39 -20.56
N GLY A 31 27.56 0.74 -20.25
CA GLY A 31 26.93 2.05 -20.17
C GLY A 31 26.30 2.40 -18.82
N VAL A 32 26.36 1.51 -17.82
CA VAL A 32 25.89 1.77 -16.46
C VAL A 32 26.78 2.83 -15.80
N LYS A 33 26.17 3.95 -15.43
CA LYS A 33 26.83 5.09 -14.79
C LYS A 33 26.81 5.01 -13.28
N GLU A 34 25.66 4.63 -12.71
CA GLU A 34 25.43 4.52 -11.27
C GLU A 34 24.40 3.42 -11.00
N ILE A 35 24.47 2.81 -9.82
CA ILE A 35 23.47 1.88 -9.30
C ILE A 35 23.10 2.37 -7.90
N LEU A 36 21.83 2.67 -7.69
CA LEU A 36 21.33 3.34 -6.48
C LEU A 36 20.18 2.54 -5.87
N THR A 37 20.13 2.43 -4.55
CA THR A 37 19.04 1.73 -3.83
C THR A 37 18.55 2.56 -2.64
N PRO A 38 17.24 2.58 -2.34
CA PRO A 38 16.73 3.25 -1.15
C PRO A 38 17.17 2.51 0.13
N LEU A 39 16.91 3.11 1.29
CA LEU A 39 17.34 2.54 2.58
C LEU A 39 16.71 1.16 2.84
N ASP A 40 15.48 0.93 2.35
CA ASP A 40 14.78 -0.36 2.50
C ASP A 40 15.26 -1.44 1.52
N LYS A 41 16.10 -1.08 0.55
CA LYS A 41 16.74 -1.96 -0.44
C LYS A 41 15.79 -2.82 -1.27
N LYS A 42 14.49 -2.47 -1.35
CA LYS A 42 13.48 -3.25 -2.08
C LYS A 42 13.62 -3.14 -3.60
N VAL A 43 14.20 -2.04 -4.08
CA VAL A 43 14.44 -1.79 -5.50
C VAL A 43 15.85 -1.27 -5.74
N GLU A 44 16.33 -1.38 -6.97
CA GLU A 44 17.59 -0.79 -7.42
C GLU A 44 17.35 -0.01 -8.70
N PHE A 45 17.82 1.22 -8.75
CA PHE A 45 17.80 2.07 -9.92
C PHE A 45 19.16 1.96 -10.62
N ILE A 46 19.14 1.57 -11.90
CA ILE A 46 20.31 1.39 -12.76
C ILE A 46 20.31 2.55 -13.76
N LEU A 47 21.25 3.47 -13.58
CA LEU A 47 21.30 4.72 -14.33
C LEU A 47 22.25 4.59 -15.52
N PHE A 48 21.76 4.99 -16.68
CA PHE A 48 22.52 5.17 -17.92
C PHE A 48 22.60 6.66 -18.24
N GLU A 49 23.26 7.04 -19.34
CA GLU A 49 23.37 8.45 -19.75
C GLU A 49 21.98 9.11 -19.97
N ASP A 50 21.07 8.41 -20.64
CA ASP A 50 19.80 8.95 -21.14
C ASP A 50 18.55 8.28 -20.55
N LYS A 51 18.73 7.24 -19.72
CA LYS A 51 17.63 6.44 -19.16
C LYS A 51 17.95 5.87 -17.81
N THR A 52 16.89 5.40 -17.14
CA THR A 52 16.98 4.65 -15.89
C THR A 52 16.14 3.39 -16.01
N LEU A 53 16.68 2.27 -15.53
CA LEU A 53 15.94 1.04 -15.28
C LEU A 53 15.73 0.89 -13.78
N CYS A 54 14.60 0.32 -13.37
CA CYS A 54 14.35 -0.06 -12.00
C CYS A 54 14.21 -1.57 -11.91
N TYR A 55 15.10 -2.18 -11.12
CA TYR A 55 15.02 -3.58 -10.74
C TYR A 55 14.22 -3.71 -9.45
N VAL A 56 13.06 -4.35 -9.54
CA VAL A 56 12.23 -4.71 -8.39
C VAL A 56 12.65 -6.07 -7.88
N LYS A 57 13.11 -6.12 -6.63
CA LYS A 57 13.48 -7.38 -5.97
C LYS A 57 12.25 -8.15 -5.55
N SER A 58 12.39 -9.47 -5.45
CA SER A 58 11.36 -10.35 -4.93
C SER A 58 11.98 -11.34 -3.95
N ALA A 59 11.49 -11.33 -2.71
CA ALA A 59 11.86 -12.35 -1.73
C ALA A 59 11.40 -13.76 -2.13
N MET A 60 10.43 -13.86 -3.04
CA MET A 60 9.88 -15.12 -3.57
C MET A 60 10.51 -15.55 -4.90
N GLY A 61 11.57 -14.87 -5.36
CA GLY A 61 12.38 -15.31 -6.52
C GLY A 61 11.84 -14.90 -7.90
N TYR A 62 10.92 -13.93 -7.96
CA TYR A 62 10.37 -13.40 -9.22
C TYR A 62 10.64 -11.88 -9.38
N PRO A 63 11.91 -11.46 -9.49
CA PRO A 63 12.23 -10.06 -9.71
C PRO A 63 11.88 -9.60 -11.13
N ALA A 64 11.77 -8.29 -11.34
CA ALA A 64 11.46 -7.71 -12.65
C ALA A 64 12.20 -6.39 -12.90
N ILE A 65 12.51 -6.11 -14.17
CA ILE A 65 13.14 -4.84 -14.62
C ILE A 65 12.12 -4.01 -15.37
N TYR A 66 11.98 -2.75 -14.99
CA TYR A 66 11.11 -1.78 -15.65
C TYR A 66 11.89 -0.58 -16.17
N PRO A 67 11.54 -0.03 -17.34
CA PRO A 67 11.96 1.31 -17.69
C PRO A 67 11.32 2.33 -16.75
N VAL A 68 12.06 3.35 -16.34
CA VAL A 68 11.51 4.48 -15.57
C VAL A 68 11.23 5.64 -16.52
N TYR A 69 10.02 6.18 -16.42
CA TYR A 69 9.58 7.32 -17.21
C TYR A 69 9.44 8.56 -16.33
N LYS A 70 9.76 9.73 -16.88
CA LYS A 70 9.63 10.99 -16.16
C LYS A 70 8.14 11.30 -15.96
N PRO A 71 7.61 11.31 -14.72
CA PRO A 71 6.26 11.80 -14.52
C PRO A 71 6.26 13.32 -14.66
N LYS A 72 5.12 13.83 -15.10
CA LYS A 72 4.85 15.25 -15.20
C LYS A 72 3.45 15.45 -14.69
N TYR A 73 3.27 16.39 -13.77
CA TYR A 73 1.93 16.86 -13.40
C TYR A 73 1.73 18.25 -13.99
N GLU A 74 0.63 18.46 -14.70
CA GLU A 74 0.32 19.67 -15.45
C GLU A 74 -0.77 20.54 -14.78
N GLY A 75 -1.19 20.17 -13.56
CA GLY A 75 -2.33 20.78 -12.87
C GLY A 75 -3.67 20.21 -13.33
N ASN A 76 -4.77 20.67 -12.74
CA ASN A 76 -6.16 20.30 -13.04
C ASN A 76 -6.36 18.79 -13.16
N ALA A 77 -6.21 18.09 -12.03
CA ALA A 77 -6.29 16.64 -12.00
C ALA A 77 -7.61 16.14 -12.63
N LYS A 78 -7.50 15.20 -13.57
CA LYS A 78 -8.63 14.48 -14.16
C LYS A 78 -8.99 13.23 -13.36
N ALA A 79 -7.99 12.64 -12.73
CA ALA A 79 -8.17 11.48 -11.87
C ALA A 79 -7.15 11.47 -10.73
N ILE A 80 -7.50 10.79 -9.65
CA ILE A 80 -6.57 10.38 -8.62
C ILE A 80 -6.56 8.86 -8.48
N LEU A 81 -5.41 8.31 -8.14
CA LEU A 81 -5.24 6.92 -7.75
C LEU A 81 -4.81 6.92 -6.29
N MET A 82 -5.53 6.26 -5.40
CA MET A 82 -5.23 6.34 -3.96
C MET A 82 -5.12 4.96 -3.34
N ASP A 83 -4.14 4.82 -2.45
CA ASP A 83 -4.00 3.62 -1.64
C ASP A 83 -5.09 3.51 -0.56
N LEU A 84 -5.29 2.29 -0.07
CA LEU A 84 -6.22 1.97 1.01
C LEU A 84 -5.53 2.02 2.37
N ASP A 85 -4.71 1.01 2.66
CA ASP A 85 -4.07 0.81 3.97
C ASP A 85 -3.12 1.97 4.28
N GLY A 86 -3.22 2.58 5.47
CA GLY A 86 -2.32 3.66 5.90
C GLY A 86 -2.59 5.03 5.25
N THR A 87 -3.18 5.05 4.05
CA THR A 87 -3.53 6.27 3.31
C THR A 87 -5.01 6.66 3.47
N SER A 88 -5.94 5.74 3.21
CA SER A 88 -7.39 5.98 3.31
C SER A 88 -7.99 5.41 4.59
N VAL A 89 -7.45 4.31 5.11
CA VAL A 89 -7.93 3.65 6.32
C VAL A 89 -6.78 3.21 7.21
N HIS A 90 -6.97 3.33 8.52
CA HIS A 90 -6.08 2.83 9.56
C HIS A 90 -6.70 1.58 10.18
N SER A 91 -5.89 0.51 10.30
CA SER A 91 -6.35 -0.84 10.66
C SER A 91 -5.70 -1.39 11.93
N GLU A 92 -4.77 -0.65 12.53
CA GLU A 92 -3.97 -1.07 13.69
C GLU A 92 -4.85 -1.48 14.87
N SER A 93 -5.89 -0.69 15.17
CA SER A 93 -6.84 -0.98 16.25
C SER A 93 -7.58 -2.30 16.03
N PHE A 94 -7.92 -2.63 14.79
CA PHE A 94 -8.56 -3.91 14.46
C PHE A 94 -7.61 -5.08 14.73
N TRP A 95 -6.35 -4.97 14.28
CA TRP A 95 -5.38 -6.04 14.46
C TRP A 95 -5.03 -6.27 15.92
N MET A 96 -4.91 -5.20 16.72
CA MET A 96 -4.76 -5.29 18.17
C MET A 96 -5.97 -6.00 18.81
N TRP A 97 -7.19 -5.67 18.38
CA TRP A 97 -8.40 -6.34 18.85
C TRP A 97 -8.43 -7.83 18.48
N ILE A 98 -7.98 -8.23 17.27
CA ILE A 98 -7.83 -9.64 16.89
C ILE A 98 -6.84 -10.36 17.81
N ILE A 99 -5.73 -9.71 18.18
CA ILE A 99 -4.76 -10.25 19.16
C ILE A 99 -5.45 -10.44 20.52
N GLU A 100 -6.22 -9.47 21.01
CA GLU A 100 -7.01 -9.61 22.24
C GLU A 100 -7.97 -10.81 22.19
N GLN A 101 -8.70 -10.98 21.08
CA GLN A 101 -9.61 -12.12 20.91
C GLN A 101 -8.86 -13.45 20.88
N THR A 102 -7.66 -13.47 20.29
CA THR A 102 -6.79 -14.65 20.25
C THR A 102 -6.36 -15.04 21.67
N VAL A 103 -5.86 -14.08 22.46
CA VAL A 103 -5.42 -14.33 23.85
C VAL A 103 -6.60 -14.65 24.76
N SER A 104 -7.74 -13.97 24.60
CA SER A 104 -9.02 -14.29 25.26
C SER A 104 -9.39 -15.77 25.08
N ARG A 105 -9.25 -16.30 23.86
CA ARG A 105 -9.54 -17.70 23.55
C ARG A 105 -8.52 -18.67 24.16
N LEU A 106 -7.23 -18.37 24.08
CA LEU A 106 -6.15 -19.19 24.65
C LEU A 106 -6.25 -19.30 26.18
N THR A 107 -6.50 -18.17 26.84
CA THR A 107 -6.61 -18.05 28.30
C THR A 107 -7.98 -18.44 28.84
N LYS A 108 -8.98 -18.61 27.96
CA LYS A 108 -10.41 -18.75 28.30
C LYS A 108 -10.94 -17.57 29.13
N ASN A 109 -10.31 -16.40 29.01
CA ASN A 109 -10.74 -15.16 29.64
C ASN A 109 -11.48 -14.27 28.65
N THR A 110 -12.81 -14.40 28.61
CA THR A 110 -13.69 -13.63 27.72
C THR A 110 -13.65 -12.11 27.90
N LYS A 111 -13.00 -11.61 28.96
CA LYS A 111 -12.85 -10.18 29.26
C LYS A 111 -11.39 -9.70 29.12
N PHE A 112 -10.54 -10.49 28.47
CA PHE A 112 -9.16 -10.10 28.24
C PHE A 112 -9.08 -8.82 27.42
N THR A 113 -8.20 -7.92 27.83
CA THR A 113 -7.81 -6.70 27.11
C THR A 113 -6.32 -6.51 27.28
N LEU A 114 -5.65 -6.01 26.24
CA LEU A 114 -4.24 -5.65 26.32
C LEU A 114 -4.05 -4.46 27.27
N GLU A 115 -2.93 -4.44 27.96
CA GLU A 115 -2.47 -3.30 28.74
C GLU A 115 -1.76 -2.29 27.84
N ALA A 116 -1.73 -1.02 28.25
CA ALA A 116 -0.96 0.01 27.53
C ALA A 116 0.54 -0.34 27.40
N SER A 117 1.07 -1.18 28.29
CA SER A 117 2.46 -1.66 28.22
C SER A 117 2.70 -2.69 27.09
N ASP A 118 1.65 -3.29 26.55
CA ASP A 118 1.75 -4.28 25.46
C ASP A 118 1.88 -3.62 24.10
N GLU A 119 1.31 -2.43 23.91
CA GLU A 119 1.20 -1.74 22.62
C GLU A 119 2.52 -1.71 21.82
N PRO A 120 3.69 -1.37 22.41
CA PRO A 120 4.96 -1.36 21.69
C PRO A 120 5.39 -2.75 21.16
N HIS A 121 4.83 -3.82 21.70
CA HIS A 121 5.17 -5.20 21.35
C HIS A 121 4.13 -5.86 20.45
N VAL A 122 2.94 -5.26 20.29
CA VAL A 122 1.84 -5.78 19.46
C VAL A 122 1.50 -4.89 18.27
N SER A 123 2.25 -3.80 18.08
CA SER A 123 2.14 -2.88 16.94
C SER A 123 3.42 -2.90 16.12
N GLY A 124 3.31 -3.02 14.78
CA GLY A 124 4.46 -2.90 13.87
C GLY A 124 5.43 -4.09 13.81
N HIS A 125 5.08 -5.24 14.38
CA HIS A 125 5.82 -6.50 14.24
C HIS A 125 5.01 -7.54 13.44
N SER A 126 5.61 -8.69 13.12
CA SER A 126 4.89 -9.79 12.49
C SER A 126 3.88 -10.43 13.45
N VAL A 127 2.84 -11.05 12.89
CA VAL A 127 1.82 -11.79 13.66
C VAL A 127 2.46 -12.80 14.63
N SER A 128 3.51 -13.52 14.22
CA SER A 128 4.17 -14.49 15.10
C SER A 128 4.90 -13.82 16.27
N GLU A 129 5.51 -12.65 16.07
CA GLU A 129 6.20 -11.91 17.13
C GLU A 129 5.21 -11.37 18.17
N HIS A 130 4.10 -10.79 17.71
CA HIS A 130 3.02 -10.32 18.59
C HIS A 130 2.46 -11.45 19.44
N LEU A 131 2.13 -12.57 18.80
CA LEU A 131 1.56 -13.72 19.49
C LEU A 131 2.56 -14.34 20.46
N GLN A 132 3.85 -14.42 20.12
CA GLN A 132 4.88 -14.92 21.04
C GLN A 132 4.98 -14.04 22.30
N TYR A 133 5.02 -12.71 22.13
CA TYR A 133 5.00 -11.79 23.28
C TYR A 133 3.80 -12.02 24.20
N CYS A 134 2.60 -12.12 23.62
CA CYS A 134 1.38 -12.35 24.38
C CYS A 134 1.37 -13.72 25.08
N ILE A 135 1.91 -14.76 24.44
CA ILE A 135 2.09 -16.09 25.05
C ILE A 135 2.99 -15.98 26.26
N ASP A 136 4.17 -15.40 26.10
CA ASP A 136 5.18 -15.28 27.17
C ASP A 136 4.61 -14.53 28.39
N LYS A 137 3.82 -13.48 28.16
CA LYS A 137 3.25 -12.64 29.23
C LYS A 137 1.98 -13.23 29.86
N TYR A 138 1.06 -13.78 29.07
CA TYR A 138 -0.31 -14.08 29.53
C TYR A 138 -0.67 -15.56 29.58
N CYS A 139 0.00 -16.41 28.81
CA CYS A 139 -0.31 -17.84 28.74
C CYS A 139 0.92 -18.68 28.36
N PRO A 140 1.97 -18.71 29.21
CA PRO A 140 3.26 -19.31 28.88
C PRO A 140 3.23 -20.83 28.69
N ASP A 141 2.09 -21.47 28.98
CA ASP A 141 1.83 -22.89 28.71
C ASP A 141 1.35 -23.16 27.27
N LYS A 142 1.15 -22.13 26.45
CA LYS A 142 0.65 -22.19 25.08
C LYS A 142 1.77 -22.10 24.05
N THR A 143 1.45 -22.42 22.80
CA THR A 143 2.40 -22.33 21.67
C THR A 143 1.93 -21.35 20.61
N VAL A 144 2.89 -20.84 19.83
CA VAL A 144 2.62 -19.90 18.72
C VAL A 144 1.76 -20.56 17.64
N GLU A 145 1.90 -21.86 17.42
CA GLU A 145 1.10 -22.60 16.44
C GLU A 145 -0.39 -22.63 16.82
N GLU A 146 -0.70 -22.89 18.10
CA GLU A 146 -2.08 -22.84 18.62
C GLU A 146 -2.64 -21.42 18.50
N ALA A 147 -1.85 -20.40 18.89
CA ALA A 147 -2.23 -19.00 18.79
C ALA A 147 -2.52 -18.57 17.35
N ARG A 148 -1.67 -18.97 16.39
CA ARG A 148 -1.86 -18.66 14.96
C ARG A 148 -3.14 -19.28 14.42
N GLN A 149 -3.46 -20.52 14.79
CA GLN A 149 -4.71 -21.15 14.37
C GLN A 149 -5.94 -20.35 14.84
N HIS A 150 -5.94 -19.88 16.09
CA HIS A 150 -6.99 -19.02 16.60
C HIS A 150 -7.02 -17.66 15.91
N TYR A 151 -5.88 -17.00 15.76
CA TYR A 151 -5.74 -15.70 15.10
C TYR A 151 -6.34 -15.71 13.70
N PHE A 152 -5.95 -16.67 12.85
CA PHE A 152 -6.45 -16.75 11.48
C PHE A 152 -7.93 -17.11 11.43
N ALA A 153 -8.40 -18.04 12.28
CA ALA A 153 -9.82 -18.41 12.32
C ALA A 153 -10.72 -17.25 12.76
N ILE A 154 -10.28 -16.46 13.74
CA ILE A 154 -10.99 -15.26 14.20
C ILE A 154 -10.97 -14.20 13.09
N THR A 155 -9.80 -13.94 12.51
CA THR A 155 -9.66 -12.96 11.42
C THR A 155 -10.57 -13.29 10.25
N GLU A 156 -10.57 -14.54 9.78
CA GLU A 156 -11.41 -14.98 8.66
C GLU A 156 -12.89 -14.81 8.97
N TYR A 157 -13.33 -15.21 10.16
CA TYR A 157 -14.71 -15.05 10.60
C TYR A 157 -15.12 -13.58 10.64
N GLU A 158 -14.34 -12.71 11.29
CA GLU A 158 -14.68 -11.30 11.48
C GLU A 158 -14.67 -10.53 10.16
N MET A 159 -13.67 -10.75 9.32
CA MET A 159 -13.61 -10.14 7.99
C MET A 159 -14.80 -10.56 7.12
N ASN A 160 -15.22 -11.83 7.22
CA ASN A 160 -16.40 -12.32 6.52
C ASN A 160 -17.70 -11.69 7.08
N GLU A 161 -17.83 -11.52 8.39
CA GLU A 161 -18.99 -10.86 8.97
C GLU A 161 -19.06 -9.37 8.55
N ILE A 162 -17.93 -8.66 8.52
CA ILE A 162 -17.86 -7.28 8.04
C ILE A 162 -18.27 -7.21 6.56
N LEU A 163 -17.77 -8.13 5.72
CA LEU A 163 -18.13 -8.21 4.30
C LEU A 163 -19.64 -8.35 4.09
N HIS A 164 -20.30 -9.13 4.95
CA HIS A 164 -21.76 -9.33 4.90
C HIS A 164 -22.54 -8.29 5.71
N GLY A 165 -21.88 -7.22 6.18
CA GLY A 165 -22.50 -6.12 6.91
C GLY A 165 -22.93 -6.43 8.36
N ARG A 166 -22.60 -7.62 8.86
CA ARG A 166 -22.94 -8.13 10.22
C ARG A 166 -21.81 -7.96 11.24
N GLY A 167 -20.60 -7.66 10.78
CA GLY A 167 -19.41 -7.54 11.63
C GLY A 167 -19.29 -6.21 12.37
N LYS A 168 -18.16 -6.07 13.07
CA LYS A 168 -17.80 -4.90 13.88
C LYS A 168 -17.82 -3.60 13.03
N THR A 169 -18.51 -2.56 13.53
CA THR A 169 -18.74 -1.30 12.79
C THR A 169 -17.59 -0.30 12.90
N ASP A 170 -16.79 -0.41 13.94
CA ASP A 170 -15.62 0.42 14.27
C ASP A 170 -14.32 -0.37 14.06
N ALA A 171 -14.33 -1.37 13.17
CA ALA A 171 -13.15 -2.16 12.87
C ALA A 171 -12.04 -1.28 12.28
N PHE A 172 -12.37 -0.49 11.27
CA PHE A 172 -11.40 0.32 10.54
C PHE A 172 -11.69 1.80 10.70
N THR A 173 -10.63 2.57 10.97
CA THR A 173 -10.73 4.02 11.20
C THR A 173 -10.42 4.74 9.89
N PRO A 174 -11.37 5.43 9.26
CA PRO A 174 -11.08 6.22 8.06
C PRO A 174 -10.07 7.33 8.35
N ALA A 175 -9.24 7.66 7.36
CA ALA A 175 -8.31 8.78 7.47
C ALA A 175 -9.07 10.10 7.77
N PRO A 176 -8.49 11.00 8.59
CA PRO A 176 -9.11 12.29 8.89
C PRO A 176 -9.47 13.07 7.62
N GLY A 177 -10.73 13.51 7.53
CA GLY A 177 -11.21 14.27 6.38
C GLY A 177 -11.48 13.46 5.10
N LEU A 178 -11.40 12.11 5.14
CA LEU A 178 -11.57 11.28 3.94
C LEU A 178 -12.91 11.54 3.24
N LYS A 179 -14.00 11.69 3.99
CA LYS A 179 -15.33 11.95 3.43
C LYS A 179 -15.33 13.25 2.65
N GLU A 180 -14.88 14.33 3.29
CA GLU A 180 -14.82 15.68 2.72
C GLU A 180 -13.95 15.69 1.46
N PHE A 181 -12.78 15.05 1.52
CA PHE A 181 -11.87 14.89 0.39
C PHE A 181 -12.56 14.20 -0.79
N LEU A 182 -13.15 13.02 -0.58
CA LEU A 182 -13.77 12.24 -1.63
C LEU A 182 -14.98 12.97 -2.27
N TYR A 183 -15.82 13.63 -1.46
CA TYR A 183 -16.95 14.39 -1.98
C TYR A 183 -16.51 15.63 -2.76
N GLU A 184 -15.46 16.33 -2.35
CA GLU A 184 -14.92 17.47 -3.10
C GLU A 184 -14.43 17.04 -4.49
N LEU A 185 -13.72 15.91 -4.58
CA LEU A 185 -13.28 15.36 -5.86
C LEU A 185 -14.44 15.01 -6.79
N LYS A 186 -15.48 14.35 -6.25
CA LYS A 186 -16.70 14.04 -7.02
C LYS A 186 -17.43 15.31 -7.46
N ALA A 187 -17.53 16.33 -6.62
CA ALA A 187 -18.13 17.62 -6.98
C ALA A 187 -17.39 18.31 -8.15
N LYS A 188 -16.08 18.05 -8.28
CA LYS A 188 -15.24 18.53 -9.39
C LYS A 188 -15.13 17.57 -10.57
N GLN A 189 -15.88 16.46 -10.55
CA GLN A 189 -15.88 15.43 -11.59
C GLN A 189 -14.49 14.79 -11.82
N ILE A 190 -13.69 14.72 -10.75
CA ILE A 190 -12.39 14.04 -10.76
C ILE A 190 -12.64 12.56 -10.50
N LYS A 191 -12.12 11.70 -11.40
CA LYS A 191 -12.24 10.24 -11.24
C LYS A 191 -11.39 9.73 -10.09
N ILE A 192 -11.86 8.72 -9.38
CA ILE A 192 -11.21 8.15 -8.20
C ILE A 192 -11.02 6.66 -8.39
N GLY A 193 -9.75 6.24 -8.50
CA GLY A 193 -9.35 4.83 -8.47
C GLY A 193 -8.78 4.46 -7.10
N LEU A 194 -9.40 3.51 -6.41
CA LEU A 194 -8.87 2.96 -5.16
C LEU A 194 -7.98 1.74 -5.46
N VAL A 195 -6.76 1.72 -4.93
CA VAL A 195 -5.71 0.77 -5.34
C VAL A 195 -5.01 0.16 -4.13
N THR A 196 -5.25 -1.13 -3.83
CA THR A 196 -4.61 -1.81 -2.69
C THR A 196 -3.90 -3.11 -3.07
N SER A 197 -2.79 -3.40 -2.37
CA SER A 197 -2.12 -4.70 -2.41
C SER A 197 -2.80 -5.75 -1.53
N GLY A 198 -3.84 -5.39 -0.78
CA GLY A 198 -4.65 -6.33 -0.02
C GLY A 198 -5.46 -7.24 -0.95
N LEU A 199 -5.53 -8.53 -0.61
CA LEU A 199 -6.47 -9.46 -1.25
C LEU A 199 -7.92 -9.03 -0.98
N TYR A 200 -8.83 -9.42 -1.86
CA TYR A 200 -10.24 -9.05 -1.82
C TYR A 200 -10.90 -9.30 -0.44
N ASN A 201 -10.66 -10.47 0.15
CA ASN A 201 -11.22 -10.87 1.45
C ASN A 201 -10.67 -10.04 2.64
N LYS A 202 -9.59 -9.29 2.44
CA LYS A 202 -9.08 -8.32 3.40
C LYS A 202 -9.54 -6.90 3.06
N ALA A 203 -9.26 -6.48 1.83
CA ALA A 203 -9.47 -5.10 1.39
C ALA A 203 -10.95 -4.69 1.35
N MET A 204 -11.84 -5.52 0.80
CA MET A 204 -13.25 -5.12 0.67
C MET A 204 -13.96 -4.92 2.00
N PRO A 205 -13.77 -5.77 3.03
CA PRO A 205 -14.27 -5.49 4.37
C PRO A 205 -13.81 -4.14 4.93
N GLU A 206 -12.55 -3.78 4.74
CA GLU A 206 -11.99 -2.49 5.17
C GLU A 206 -12.71 -1.32 4.50
N ILE A 207 -12.86 -1.39 3.18
CA ILE A 207 -13.53 -0.36 2.38
C ILE A 207 -15.00 -0.21 2.81
N ILE A 208 -15.74 -1.32 2.92
CA ILE A 208 -17.16 -1.32 3.31
C ILE A 208 -17.33 -0.78 4.72
N SER A 209 -16.47 -1.19 5.66
CA SER A 209 -16.51 -0.70 7.03
C SER A 209 -16.26 0.80 7.08
N ALA A 210 -15.26 1.31 6.37
CA ALA A 210 -14.96 2.73 6.34
C ALA A 210 -16.13 3.55 5.76
N PHE A 211 -16.74 3.09 4.66
CA PHE A 211 -17.90 3.73 4.06
C PHE A 211 -19.13 3.72 4.98
N LYS A 212 -19.33 2.63 5.72
CA LYS A 212 -20.39 2.52 6.74
C LYS A 212 -20.15 3.52 7.88
N THR A 213 -18.94 3.61 8.39
CA THR A 213 -18.54 4.57 9.43
C THR A 213 -18.77 6.02 8.98
N LEU A 214 -18.43 6.34 7.73
CA LEU A 214 -18.60 7.68 7.16
C LEU A 214 -20.03 7.97 6.66
N GLY A 215 -20.91 6.96 6.63
CA GLY A 215 -22.26 7.08 6.09
C GLY A 215 -22.27 7.49 4.60
N MET A 216 -21.45 6.82 3.79
CA MET A 216 -21.22 7.16 2.37
C MET A 216 -21.93 6.26 1.36
N GLY A 217 -22.70 5.26 1.82
CA GLY A 217 -23.40 4.32 0.94
C GLY A 217 -22.49 3.20 0.46
N ASP A 218 -22.76 2.67 -0.74
CA ASP A 218 -22.01 1.57 -1.33
C ASP A 218 -20.70 2.07 -1.99
N PRO A 219 -19.52 1.62 -1.54
CA PRO A 219 -18.26 2.01 -2.17
C PRO A 219 -18.15 1.60 -3.65
N LEU A 220 -18.82 0.51 -4.07
CA LEU A 220 -18.81 0.05 -5.46
C LEU A 220 -19.57 1.00 -6.40
N GLU A 221 -20.52 1.77 -5.86
CA GLU A 221 -21.25 2.81 -6.59
C GLU A 221 -20.56 4.18 -6.49
N PHE A 222 -19.69 4.36 -5.50
CA PHE A 222 -18.99 5.63 -5.26
C PHE A 222 -17.68 5.74 -6.06
N TYR A 223 -16.77 4.77 -5.93
CA TYR A 223 -15.48 4.82 -6.63
C TYR A 223 -15.66 4.54 -8.12
N ASP A 224 -14.88 5.23 -8.97
CA ASP A 224 -14.94 4.98 -10.43
C ASP A 224 -14.21 3.69 -10.80
N ALA A 225 -13.23 3.28 -9.98
CA ALA A 225 -12.60 1.97 -10.04
C ALA A 225 -12.08 1.56 -8.65
N ILE A 226 -12.13 0.26 -8.37
CA ILE A 226 -11.47 -0.35 -7.21
C ILE A 226 -10.66 -1.53 -7.73
N ILE A 227 -9.37 -1.58 -7.40
CA ILE A 227 -8.54 -2.76 -7.61
C ILE A 227 -8.00 -3.27 -6.28
N THR A 228 -8.08 -4.58 -6.11
CA THR A 228 -7.43 -5.32 -5.02
C THR A 228 -6.34 -6.20 -5.63
N ALA A 229 -5.48 -6.78 -4.80
CA ALA A 229 -4.54 -7.80 -5.27
C ALA A 229 -5.24 -9.10 -5.73
N GLY A 230 -6.57 -9.17 -5.60
CA GLY A 230 -7.40 -10.24 -6.15
C GLY A 230 -7.72 -11.33 -5.12
N GLN A 231 -7.85 -12.56 -5.59
CA GLN A 231 -8.21 -13.72 -4.76
C GLN A 231 -6.98 -14.56 -4.40
N ALA A 232 -6.97 -15.09 -3.18
CA ALA A 232 -5.97 -16.03 -2.71
C ALA A 232 -5.93 -17.30 -3.60
N LEU A 233 -4.73 -17.81 -3.85
CA LEU A 233 -4.54 -19.08 -4.55
C LEU A 233 -4.63 -20.25 -3.55
N ILE A 234 -5.83 -20.82 -3.41
CA ILE A 234 -6.10 -21.97 -2.54
C ILE A 234 -6.84 -23.08 -3.28
N LYS A 235 -6.76 -24.31 -2.77
CA LYS A 235 -7.41 -25.48 -3.38
C LYS A 235 -8.93 -25.28 -3.42
N GLY A 236 -9.53 -25.43 -4.61
CA GLY A 236 -10.99 -25.37 -4.79
C GLY A 236 -11.53 -24.05 -5.32
N GLN A 237 -10.68 -23.06 -5.61
CA GLN A 237 -11.08 -21.81 -6.26
C GLN A 237 -10.01 -21.32 -7.24
N SER A 238 -10.37 -20.37 -8.11
CA SER A 238 -9.39 -19.60 -8.87
C SER A 238 -8.61 -18.65 -7.95
N GLY A 239 -7.30 -18.55 -8.16
CA GLY A 239 -6.47 -17.52 -7.54
C GLY A 239 -6.11 -16.41 -8.53
N THR A 240 -5.40 -15.41 -8.02
CA THR A 240 -4.85 -14.30 -8.82
C THR A 240 -3.36 -14.14 -8.53
N MET A 241 -2.68 -13.23 -9.25
CA MET A 241 -1.24 -13.00 -9.09
C MET A 241 -0.87 -12.08 -7.92
N GLY A 242 -1.83 -11.65 -7.10
CA GLY A 242 -1.65 -10.62 -6.06
C GLY A 242 -0.48 -10.81 -5.08
N GLU A 243 -0.10 -12.06 -4.81
CA GLU A 243 0.99 -12.39 -3.89
C GLU A 243 2.38 -12.18 -4.51
N LEU A 244 2.52 -12.40 -5.82
CA LEU A 244 3.78 -12.21 -6.56
C LEU A 244 3.84 -10.88 -7.30
N ALA A 245 2.67 -10.28 -7.53
CA ALA A 245 2.51 -9.04 -8.26
C ALA A 245 2.08 -7.79 -7.43
N PRO A 246 2.30 -7.72 -6.09
CA PRO A 246 1.91 -6.55 -5.34
C PRO A 246 2.84 -5.36 -5.62
N LYS A 247 2.53 -4.20 -5.04
CA LYS A 247 3.46 -3.07 -4.97
C LYS A 247 4.82 -3.58 -4.40
N PRO A 248 5.97 -3.20 -4.96
CA PRO A 248 6.21 -2.01 -5.79
C PRO A 248 6.05 -2.19 -7.30
N HIS A 249 5.58 -3.36 -7.76
CA HIS A 249 5.29 -3.51 -9.18
C HIS A 249 4.19 -2.53 -9.63
N PRO A 250 4.23 -1.98 -10.85
CA PRO A 250 3.35 -0.88 -11.28
C PRO A 250 1.92 -1.32 -11.65
N TRP A 251 1.64 -2.62 -11.63
CA TRP A 251 0.49 -3.19 -12.33
C TRP A 251 -0.84 -2.74 -11.76
N LEU A 252 -1.00 -2.67 -10.43
CA LEU A 252 -2.28 -2.28 -9.81
C LEU A 252 -2.68 -0.83 -10.19
N TYR A 253 -1.73 0.11 -10.13
CA TYR A 253 -1.96 1.49 -10.56
C TYR A 253 -2.17 1.60 -12.07
N SER A 254 -1.39 0.86 -12.86
CA SER A 254 -1.49 0.88 -14.33
C SER A 254 -2.84 0.32 -14.80
N GLU A 255 -3.29 -0.79 -14.24
CA GLU A 255 -4.57 -1.45 -14.55
C GLU A 255 -5.74 -0.54 -14.15
N THR A 256 -5.69 0.04 -12.95
CA THR A 256 -6.73 0.97 -12.49
C THR A 256 -6.84 2.17 -13.42
N ALA A 257 -5.72 2.81 -13.75
CA ALA A 257 -5.73 3.97 -14.63
C ALA A 257 -6.20 3.63 -16.05
N ARG A 258 -5.59 2.62 -16.67
CA ARG A 258 -5.82 2.31 -18.09
C ARG A 258 -7.15 1.60 -18.34
N VAL A 259 -7.45 0.58 -17.54
CA VAL A 259 -8.62 -0.30 -17.72
C VAL A 259 -9.78 0.18 -16.87
N GLY A 260 -9.56 0.47 -15.59
CA GLY A 260 -10.61 0.90 -14.67
C GLY A 260 -11.17 2.30 -15.02
N LEU A 261 -10.28 3.28 -15.24
CA LEU A 261 -10.67 4.67 -15.46
C LEU A 261 -10.69 5.10 -16.94
N GLY A 262 -10.17 4.24 -17.83
CA GLY A 262 -10.11 4.49 -19.28
C GLY A 262 -9.11 5.56 -19.70
N LEU A 263 -8.11 5.86 -18.86
CA LEU A 263 -7.12 6.92 -19.11
C LEU A 263 -6.14 6.51 -20.22
N THR A 264 -5.66 7.48 -20.99
CA THR A 264 -4.62 7.27 -22.00
C THR A 264 -3.25 7.76 -21.52
N GLU A 265 -2.21 7.56 -22.35
CA GLU A 265 -0.87 8.07 -22.04
C GLU A 265 -0.83 9.61 -21.97
N GLU A 266 -1.68 10.30 -22.72
CA GLU A 266 -1.83 11.75 -22.69
C GLU A 266 -2.48 12.24 -21.38
N ASP A 267 -3.28 11.40 -20.72
CA ASP A 267 -3.93 11.76 -19.47
C ASP A 267 -3.00 11.68 -18.27
N LYS A 268 -1.88 10.94 -18.33
CA LYS A 268 -0.95 10.77 -17.20
C LYS A 268 -0.46 12.09 -16.60
N GLY A 269 -0.37 13.13 -17.45
CA GLY A 269 -0.06 14.50 -17.06
C GLY A 269 -1.00 15.11 -16.01
N TYR A 270 -2.19 14.54 -15.87
CA TYR A 270 -3.32 15.06 -15.09
C TYR A 270 -3.77 14.05 -14.03
N VAL A 271 -2.88 13.14 -13.62
CA VAL A 271 -3.17 12.08 -12.64
C VAL A 271 -2.16 12.15 -11.52
N LEU A 272 -2.66 12.06 -10.28
CA LEU A 272 -1.85 11.97 -9.07
C LEU A 272 -2.10 10.63 -8.37
N GLY A 273 -1.02 9.96 -7.97
CA GLY A 273 -1.09 8.80 -7.09
C GLY A 273 -0.86 9.20 -5.63
N PHE A 274 -1.59 8.62 -4.67
CA PHE A 274 -1.50 8.92 -3.24
C PHE A 274 -1.13 7.67 -2.45
N GLU A 275 -0.06 7.76 -1.65
CA GLU A 275 0.53 6.64 -0.90
C GLU A 275 1.20 7.11 0.39
N ASP A 276 1.24 6.25 1.41
CA ASP A 276 2.03 6.43 2.63
C ASP A 276 3.24 5.46 2.69
N SER A 277 3.37 4.57 1.68
CA SER A 277 4.39 3.53 1.66
C SER A 277 5.45 3.70 0.56
N SER A 278 6.68 3.26 0.85
CA SER A 278 7.79 3.19 -0.12
C SER A 278 7.46 2.34 -1.33
N ALA A 279 6.87 1.15 -1.09
CA ALA A 279 6.53 0.24 -2.17
C ALA A 279 5.50 0.88 -3.11
N GLY A 280 4.52 1.58 -2.56
CA GLY A 280 3.51 2.24 -3.33
C GLY A 280 3.98 3.48 -4.08
N VAL A 281 4.78 4.35 -3.45
CA VAL A 281 5.42 5.48 -4.15
C VAL A 281 6.21 4.98 -5.36
N VAL A 282 7.03 3.93 -5.19
CA VAL A 282 7.76 3.33 -6.31
C VAL A 282 6.80 2.76 -7.36
N SER A 283 5.72 2.09 -6.95
CA SER A 283 4.72 1.55 -7.88
C SER A 283 4.04 2.64 -8.73
N ILE A 284 3.63 3.77 -8.13
CA ILE A 284 3.07 4.93 -8.83
C ILE A 284 4.08 5.48 -9.84
N ARG A 285 5.34 5.64 -9.42
CA ARG A 285 6.43 6.13 -10.26
C ARG A 285 6.73 5.21 -11.45
N LEU A 286 6.74 3.90 -11.22
CA LEU A 286 6.93 2.91 -12.29
C LEU A 286 5.73 2.83 -13.24
N ALA A 287 4.52 3.13 -12.77
CA ALA A 287 3.33 3.28 -13.61
C ALA A 287 3.35 4.59 -14.44
N GLY A 288 4.28 5.50 -14.13
CA GLY A 288 4.52 6.75 -14.87
C GLY A 288 3.72 7.95 -14.36
N PHE A 289 3.22 7.90 -13.12
CA PHE A 289 2.44 8.97 -12.49
C PHE A 289 3.26 9.75 -11.46
N SER A 290 2.84 10.98 -11.19
CA SER A 290 3.38 11.77 -10.08
C SER A 290 2.82 11.25 -8.76
N ALA A 291 3.70 10.98 -7.78
CA ALA A 291 3.33 10.48 -6.46
C ALA A 291 3.19 11.61 -5.45
N ILE A 292 2.13 11.57 -4.65
CA ILE A 292 1.92 12.38 -3.46
C ILE A 292 2.08 11.46 -2.26
N GLY A 293 2.99 11.83 -1.36
CA GLY A 293 3.18 11.13 -0.09
C GLY A 293 2.19 11.61 0.95
N ILE A 294 1.55 10.69 1.65
CA ILE A 294 0.80 10.96 2.88
C ILE A 294 1.65 10.52 4.06
N ASN A 295 1.89 11.42 5.01
CA ASN A 295 2.71 11.14 6.17
C ASN A 295 1.98 10.16 7.12
N GLY A 296 2.77 9.32 7.80
CA GLY A 296 2.25 8.32 8.74
C GLY A 296 2.81 6.92 8.48
N GLY A 297 3.10 6.62 7.21
CA GLY A 297 3.70 5.34 6.80
C GLY A 297 5.23 5.33 6.84
N ASN A 298 5.84 4.65 5.86
CA ASN A 298 7.29 4.38 5.84
C ASN A 298 8.07 5.12 4.75
N ILE A 299 7.45 5.98 3.94
CA ILE A 299 8.13 6.78 2.90
C ILE A 299 9.42 7.41 3.43
N SER A 300 9.33 8.09 4.57
CA SER A 300 10.50 8.78 5.12
C SER A 300 11.58 7.84 5.67
N LYS A 301 11.16 6.75 6.31
CA LYS A 301 12.07 5.77 6.93
C LYS A 301 12.78 4.93 5.87
N SER A 302 12.13 4.70 4.73
CA SER A 302 12.66 3.97 3.58
C SER A 302 13.58 4.81 2.69
N GLY A 303 13.62 6.14 2.85
CA GLY A 303 14.49 7.01 2.06
C GLY A 303 14.02 7.26 0.63
N VAL A 304 12.70 7.20 0.37
CA VAL A 304 12.11 7.42 -0.96
C VAL A 304 11.34 8.74 -1.10
N GLN A 305 11.42 9.64 -0.11
CA GLN A 305 10.72 10.94 -0.10
C GLN A 305 10.99 11.74 -1.37
N SER A 306 12.23 11.70 -1.86
CA SER A 306 12.69 12.41 -3.06
C SER A 306 11.98 11.96 -4.35
N LEU A 307 11.30 10.81 -4.34
CA LEU A 307 10.46 10.35 -5.45
C LEU A 307 9.04 10.93 -5.43
N CYS A 308 8.62 11.53 -4.31
CA CYS A 308 7.33 12.22 -4.19
C CYS A 308 7.40 13.60 -4.84
N LEU A 309 6.36 13.98 -5.56
CA LEU A 309 6.17 15.35 -6.03
C LEU A 309 5.98 16.30 -4.84
N LYS A 310 5.23 15.85 -3.83
CA LYS A 310 4.98 16.57 -2.58
C LYS A 310 4.49 15.59 -1.51
N GLU A 311 4.69 15.97 -0.24
CA GLU A 311 4.17 15.25 0.92
C GLU A 311 3.17 16.12 1.68
N TYR A 312 2.18 15.48 2.30
CA TYR A 312 1.13 16.10 3.10
C TYR A 312 0.82 15.27 4.34
N ASP A 313 0.34 15.91 5.41
CA ASP A 313 -0.10 15.19 6.61
C ASP A 313 -1.52 14.61 6.43
N ASN A 314 -2.40 15.29 5.70
CA ASN A 314 -3.77 14.84 5.45
C ASN A 314 -4.14 14.94 3.97
N LEU A 315 -5.07 14.09 3.52
CA LEU A 315 -5.59 14.08 2.15
C LEU A 315 -6.15 15.44 1.72
N CYS A 316 -6.90 16.11 2.61
CA CYS A 316 -7.49 17.42 2.34
C CYS A 316 -6.44 18.51 2.04
N ASP A 317 -5.23 18.39 2.59
CA ASP A 317 -4.16 19.39 2.37
C ASP A 317 -3.64 19.37 0.93
N ALA A 318 -3.88 18.28 0.20
CA ALA A 318 -3.54 18.14 -1.21
C ALA A 318 -4.58 18.77 -2.16
N LEU A 319 -5.81 19.09 -1.70
CA LEU A 319 -6.87 19.66 -2.54
C LEU A 319 -6.41 20.89 -3.35
N PRO A 320 -5.68 21.87 -2.79
CA PRO A 320 -5.21 23.02 -3.58
C PRO A 320 -4.33 22.64 -4.78
N LEU A 321 -3.52 21.55 -4.67
CA LEU A 321 -2.68 21.06 -5.76
C LEU A 321 -3.48 20.26 -6.80
N ILE A 322 -4.48 19.50 -6.33
CA ILE A 322 -5.36 18.72 -7.19
C ILE A 322 -6.21 19.66 -8.07
N LEU A 323 -6.67 20.77 -7.47
CA LEU A 323 -7.63 21.70 -8.08
C LEU A 323 -6.99 22.90 -8.80
N SER A 324 -5.67 23.07 -8.74
CA SER A 324 -4.92 24.12 -9.46
C SER A 324 -4.64 23.73 -10.90
#